data_AF-A0A497BMZ1-F1
#
_entry.id   AF-A0A497BMZ1-F1
#
_cell.length_a   1.000
_cell.length_b   1.000
_cell.length_c   1.000
_cell.angle_alpha   90.00
_cell.angle_beta   90.00
_cell.angle_gamma   90.00
#
_symmetry.space_group_name_H-M   'P 1'
#
loop_
_entity.id
_entity.type
_entity.pdbx_description
1 polymer ?
#
loop_
_entity_poly.entity_id
_entity_poly.type
_entity_poly.pdbx_seq_one_letter_code
_entity_poly.pdbx_strand_id
1 'polypeptide(L)'
;MTFFSFPGIVASVYPYHFGIRLDRSVKGIDEILASHGFNTATIIEKNAFLTPFFGYARRAQYHVCVLSPSQAMKHKQAQSARRKTRGTPKAKADTWHQYPLRGLVQRLRPLWRDKKRTIAIGRLLLAALQFYKLRLTRKTVSIKEHRETHRRFRDTLSEFIDSRFESPQFLWIHTMVNHAPYLPPDCSTEFSQRELDYLNSRAISGFLTRGVCGRLQRLYVESMKTSDSLIGDILHALDTRGLLETSILIVTADHGEEFMEDGYYFSHDAESSSDRLLRVPLMFRCPGLIQPKTVSTPVATIDIAPTVCDLLGMQIPDTCRGLSLKAILSGTDGQATDAGPLLDRPIFSEAWQTRGPGDTRPGYESHKRVFSVREGAFKLIVREEQVSKNAVSQKLKLVDWMRDQPLDLTANRELVEHLKALLNNHIRTEGAFAAQARRKAEQSRVREKLSKVTSAQPR
;
A
#
# COMPACT_ATOMS: atom_id res chain seq x y z
N MET A 1 5.83 -2.11 1.62
CA MET A 1 4.95 -2.06 0.44
C MET A 1 3.72 -1.20 0.64
N THR A 2 3.12 -1.16 1.84
CA THR A 2 1.93 -0.36 2.21
C THR A 2 1.77 0.93 1.40
N PHE A 3 2.76 1.84 1.40
CA PHE A 3 2.61 3.15 0.75
C PHE A 3 2.64 3.18 -0.78
N PHE A 4 3.02 2.09 -1.46
CA PHE A 4 3.09 2.06 -2.92
C PHE A 4 1.71 1.88 -3.58
N SER A 5 0.78 1.22 -2.92
CA SER A 5 -0.55 0.95 -3.50
C SER A 5 -1.53 2.11 -3.31
N PHE A 6 -1.36 2.95 -2.28
CA PHE A 6 -2.28 4.06 -1.99
C PHE A 6 -2.47 5.04 -3.15
N PRO A 7 -1.43 5.53 -3.85
CA PRO A 7 -1.64 6.41 -5.01
C PRO A 7 -2.49 5.74 -6.09
N GLY A 8 -2.36 4.42 -6.26
CA GLY A 8 -3.22 3.62 -7.13
C GLY A 8 -4.66 3.59 -6.63
N ILE A 9 -4.88 3.18 -5.37
CA ILE A 9 -6.22 3.01 -4.80
C ILE A 9 -7.01 4.33 -4.76
N VAL A 10 -6.40 5.39 -4.21
CA VAL A 10 -7.15 6.62 -3.91
C VAL A 10 -7.13 7.63 -5.04
N ALA A 11 -6.24 7.50 -6.02
CA ALA A 11 -6.07 8.52 -7.05
C ALA A 11 -5.87 7.95 -8.47
N SER A 12 -5.87 6.62 -8.62
CA SER A 12 -5.71 5.95 -9.90
C SER A 12 -4.41 6.34 -10.63
N VAL A 13 -3.28 6.43 -9.93
CA VAL A 13 -1.97 6.73 -10.53
C VAL A 13 -0.88 5.76 -10.09
N TYR A 14 0.09 5.55 -10.98
CA TYR A 14 1.30 4.79 -10.69
C TYR A 14 2.31 5.62 -9.88
N PRO A 15 2.86 5.11 -8.77
CA PRO A 15 3.65 5.90 -7.85
C PRO A 15 5.09 6.15 -8.33
N TYR A 16 5.63 5.42 -9.30
CA TYR A 16 7.06 5.46 -9.63
C TYR A 16 7.58 6.87 -9.98
N HIS A 17 6.84 7.65 -10.77
CA HIS A 17 7.26 9.00 -11.18
C HIS A 17 6.79 10.11 -10.24
N PHE A 18 5.72 9.88 -9.49
CA PHE A 18 5.18 10.84 -8.52
C PHE A 18 5.84 10.73 -7.14
N GLY A 19 6.29 9.54 -6.77
CA GLY A 19 6.59 9.16 -5.40
C GLY A 19 5.36 8.64 -4.65
N ILE A 20 5.58 8.15 -3.42
CA ILE A 20 4.53 7.64 -2.54
C ILE A 20 3.69 8.73 -1.87
N ARG A 21 4.04 10.00 -2.08
CA ARG A 21 3.23 11.12 -1.63
C ARG A 21 2.40 11.55 -2.82
N LEU A 22 1.08 11.60 -2.64
CA LEU A 22 0.19 12.03 -3.70
C LEU A 22 0.54 13.47 -4.11
N ASP A 23 0.97 13.61 -5.37
CA ASP A 23 1.38 14.88 -5.95
C ASP A 23 0.17 15.82 -6.02
N ARG A 24 0.39 17.12 -5.82
CA ARG A 24 -0.69 18.11 -5.85
C ARG A 24 -1.36 18.24 -7.21
N SER A 25 -0.68 17.81 -8.26
CA SER A 25 -1.23 17.76 -9.62
C SER A 25 -2.27 16.65 -9.82
N VAL A 26 -2.36 15.69 -8.90
CA VAL A 26 -3.31 14.59 -8.95
C VAL A 26 -4.37 14.80 -7.87
N LYS A 27 -5.63 14.54 -8.19
CA LYS A 27 -6.74 14.59 -7.22
C LYS A 27 -7.00 13.19 -6.66
N GLY A 28 -7.15 13.10 -5.34
CA GLY A 28 -7.67 11.88 -4.69
C GLY A 28 -9.19 11.78 -4.83
N ILE A 29 -9.73 10.57 -4.64
CA ILE A 29 -11.16 10.27 -4.64
C ILE A 29 -11.94 11.11 -3.62
N ASP A 30 -11.34 11.40 -2.46
CA ASP A 30 -11.90 12.32 -1.48
C ASP A 30 -12.06 13.74 -2.05
N GLU A 31 -11.06 14.24 -2.78
CA GLU A 31 -11.12 15.56 -3.41
C GLU A 31 -12.14 15.59 -4.57
N ILE A 32 -12.24 14.51 -5.34
CA ILE A 32 -13.20 14.35 -6.43
C ILE A 32 -14.62 14.38 -5.87
N LEU A 33 -14.93 13.52 -4.90
CA LEU A 33 -16.26 13.41 -4.31
C LEU A 33 -16.66 14.67 -3.53
N ALA A 34 -15.75 15.27 -2.76
CA ALA A 34 -16.02 16.54 -2.08
C ALA A 34 -16.39 17.66 -3.07
N SER A 35 -15.77 17.70 -4.26
CA SER A 35 -16.12 18.68 -5.29
C SER A 35 -17.49 18.45 -5.93
N HIS A 36 -18.11 17.29 -5.70
CA HIS A 36 -19.46 16.93 -6.14
C HIS A 36 -20.45 16.87 -4.95
N GLY A 37 -20.14 17.56 -3.85
CA GLY A 37 -21.06 17.73 -2.72
C GLY A 37 -21.10 16.57 -1.72
N PHE A 38 -20.19 15.60 -1.82
CA PHE A 38 -20.10 14.55 -0.81
C PHE A 38 -19.45 15.07 0.46
N ASN A 39 -20.02 14.70 1.61
CA ASN A 39 -19.31 14.72 2.86
C ASN A 39 -18.17 13.70 2.81
N THR A 40 -17.02 14.01 3.37
CA THR A 40 -15.82 13.16 3.29
C THR A 40 -15.23 12.88 4.66
N ALA A 41 -15.10 11.60 4.98
CA ALA A 41 -14.59 11.12 6.25
C ALA A 41 -13.50 10.07 6.04
N THR A 42 -12.50 10.09 6.92
CA THR A 42 -11.40 9.12 6.92
C THR A 42 -11.10 8.70 8.34
N ILE A 43 -11.23 7.40 8.61
CA ILE A 43 -11.03 6.82 9.94
C ILE A 43 -9.99 5.71 9.81
N ILE A 44 -8.85 5.91 10.48
CA ILE A 44 -7.66 5.09 10.32
C ILE A 44 -7.25 4.48 11.66
N GLU A 45 -7.03 3.18 11.68
CA GLU A 45 -6.43 2.46 12.78
C GLU A 45 -4.90 2.48 12.65
N LYS A 46 -4.17 2.97 13.66
CA LYS A 46 -2.71 2.77 13.86
C LYS A 46 -1.77 3.12 12.69
N ASN A 47 -2.20 3.81 11.64
CA ASN A 47 -1.36 4.14 10.50
C ASN A 47 -1.20 5.66 10.29
N ALA A 48 -0.27 6.26 11.04
CA ALA A 48 0.02 7.70 10.95
C ALA A 48 0.62 8.14 9.59
N PHE A 49 1.00 7.19 8.73
CA PHE A 49 1.52 7.47 7.40
C PHE A 49 0.41 7.59 6.34
N LEU A 50 -0.84 7.30 6.69
CA LEU A 50 -2.01 7.52 5.84
C LEU A 50 -2.71 8.84 6.14
N THR A 51 -1.92 9.86 6.40
CA THR A 51 -2.42 11.18 6.80
C THR A 51 -2.43 12.15 5.61
N PRO A 52 -3.12 13.29 5.75
CA PRO A 52 -3.03 14.41 4.80
C PRO A 52 -1.60 14.85 4.48
N PHE A 53 -0.62 14.52 5.34
CA PHE A 53 0.80 14.72 5.04
C PHE A 53 1.24 14.04 3.74
N PHE A 54 0.81 12.79 3.51
CA PHE A 54 1.08 12.05 2.27
C PHE A 54 0.11 12.39 1.14
N GLY A 55 -0.81 13.32 1.36
CA GLY A 55 -1.78 13.77 0.37
C GLY A 55 -3.02 12.89 0.28
N TYR A 56 -3.16 11.90 1.16
CA TYR A 56 -4.36 11.08 1.33
C TYR A 56 -5.35 11.79 2.25
N ALA A 57 -6.65 11.77 1.94
CA ALA A 57 -7.67 12.46 2.72
C ALA A 57 -7.42 13.98 2.83
N ARG A 58 -6.94 14.61 1.76
CA ARG A 58 -6.64 16.05 1.70
C ARG A 58 -7.87 16.93 1.93
N ARG A 59 -9.03 16.45 1.51
CA ARG A 59 -10.31 17.17 1.62
C ARG A 59 -11.29 16.53 2.59
N ALA A 60 -10.87 15.49 3.32
CA ALA A 60 -11.67 14.90 4.38
C ALA A 60 -12.06 15.98 5.41
N GLN A 61 -13.37 16.26 5.50
CA GLN A 61 -13.93 17.14 6.52
C GLN A 61 -13.81 16.52 7.91
N TYR A 62 -13.89 15.19 7.99
CA TYR A 62 -13.65 14.43 9.20
C TYR A 62 -12.44 13.50 9.02
N HIS A 63 -11.41 13.64 9.85
CA HIS A 63 -10.25 12.77 9.81
C HIS A 63 -9.80 12.39 11.22
N VAL A 64 -9.83 11.09 11.52
CA VAL A 64 -9.36 10.54 12.79
C VAL A 64 -8.37 9.41 12.54
N CYS A 65 -7.22 9.48 13.21
CA CYS A 65 -6.26 8.39 13.26
C CYS A 65 -6.20 7.90 14.71
N VAL A 66 -6.76 6.72 14.98
CA VAL A 66 -6.78 6.10 16.30
C VAL A 66 -5.42 5.48 16.57
N LEU A 67 -4.61 6.18 17.37
CA LEU A 67 -3.26 5.78 17.73
C LEU A 67 -3.22 5.17 19.14
N SER A 68 -2.29 4.23 19.34
CA SER A 68 -1.99 3.77 20.69
C SER A 68 -1.28 4.87 21.50
N PRO A 69 -1.34 4.87 22.85
CA PRO A 69 -0.67 5.89 23.67
C PRO A 69 0.84 5.99 23.39
N SER A 70 1.51 4.85 23.20
CA SER A 70 2.95 4.81 22.87
C SER A 70 3.24 5.38 21.47
N GLN A 71 2.34 5.17 20.51
CA GLN A 71 2.43 5.74 19.16
C GLN A 71 2.12 7.24 19.15
N ALA A 72 1.10 7.68 19.90
CA ALA A 72 0.73 9.09 20.01
C ALA A 72 1.87 9.95 20.57
N MET A 73 2.62 9.45 21.55
CA MET A 73 3.83 10.11 22.05
C MET A 73 4.92 10.23 20.98
N LYS A 74 5.24 9.13 20.27
CA LYS A 74 6.24 9.16 19.17
C LYS A 74 5.82 10.10 18.05
N HIS A 75 4.53 10.12 17.72
CA HIS A 75 3.97 11.01 16.70
C HIS A 75 4.08 12.49 17.12
N LYS A 76 3.71 12.83 18.36
CA LYS A 76 3.90 14.19 18.93
C LYS A 76 5.38 14.61 18.91
N GLN A 77 6.30 13.71 19.26
CA GLN A 77 7.74 13.96 19.22
C GLN A 77 8.24 14.19 17.77
N ALA A 78 7.80 13.38 16.81
CA ALA A 78 8.16 13.55 15.40
C ALA A 78 7.62 14.85 14.80
N GLN A 79 6.38 15.25 15.15
CA GLN A 79 5.81 16.54 14.76
C GLN A 79 6.55 17.72 15.38
N SER A 80 6.96 17.62 16.65
CA SER A 80 7.76 18.63 17.35
C SER A 80 9.15 18.81 16.73
N ALA A 81 9.85 17.72 16.43
CA ALA A 81 11.15 17.76 15.75
C ALA A 81 11.05 18.38 14.34
N ARG A 82 9.91 18.17 13.65
CA ARG A 82 9.61 18.79 12.35
C ARG A 82 9.32 20.28 12.44
N ARG A 83 8.62 20.75 13.48
CA ARG A 83 8.42 22.19 13.71
C ARG A 83 9.76 22.90 13.95
N LYS A 84 10.69 22.26 14.67
CA LYS A 84 12.04 22.81 14.93
C LYS A 84 12.93 22.86 13.68
N THR A 85 12.76 21.95 12.72
CA THR A 85 13.53 21.92 11.47
C THR A 85 12.98 22.82 10.36
N ARG A 86 11.83 23.48 10.59
CA ARG A 86 11.26 24.47 9.67
C ARG A 86 11.87 25.87 9.77
N GLY A 87 12.87 26.07 10.63
CA GLY A 87 13.45 27.38 10.95
C GLY A 87 14.93 27.60 10.60
N THR A 88 15.67 26.62 10.05
CA THR A 88 17.09 26.82 9.69
C THR A 88 17.54 25.89 8.56
N PRO A 89 18.11 26.41 7.45
CA PRO A 89 18.80 25.60 6.47
C PRO A 89 20.29 25.54 6.83
N LYS A 90 20.72 24.50 7.57
CA LYS A 90 22.06 23.89 7.44
C LYS A 90 22.32 22.75 8.43
N ALA A 91 23.06 21.77 7.90
CA ALA A 91 23.93 20.81 8.57
C ALA A 91 23.29 19.72 9.47
N LYS A 92 23.24 18.50 8.94
CA LYS A 92 24.12 17.40 9.40
C LYS A 92 24.02 16.23 8.40
N ALA A 93 24.91 16.27 7.40
CA ALA A 93 25.58 15.05 6.96
C ALA A 93 26.48 14.58 8.13
N ASP A 94 26.77 13.29 8.17
CA ASP A 94 27.67 12.62 9.13
C ASP A 94 27.10 12.30 10.52
N THR A 95 26.26 11.27 10.56
CA THR A 95 26.18 10.34 11.71
C THR A 95 26.08 8.89 11.21
N TRP A 96 27.02 8.47 10.35
CA TRP A 96 27.21 7.06 9.96
C TRP A 96 28.59 6.51 10.36
N HIS A 97 29.25 7.10 11.37
CA HIS A 97 30.62 6.72 11.78
C HIS A 97 30.75 6.18 13.22
N GLN A 98 29.69 5.60 13.79
CA GLN A 98 29.78 4.97 15.12
C GLN A 98 29.15 3.58 15.20
N TYR A 99 29.52 2.69 14.27
CA TYR A 99 29.35 1.25 14.46
C TYR A 99 30.71 0.55 14.43
N PRO A 100 31.19 -0.01 15.56
CA PRO A 100 32.52 -0.64 15.66
C PRO A 100 32.65 -1.95 14.86
N LEU A 101 31.58 -2.40 14.20
CA LEU A 101 31.53 -3.68 13.48
C LEU A 101 32.02 -3.61 12.02
N ARG A 102 32.33 -2.41 11.49
CA ARG A 102 32.70 -2.25 10.07
C ARG A 102 34.05 -2.91 9.72
N GLY A 103 35.00 -2.87 10.65
CA GLY A 103 36.33 -3.51 10.47
C GLY A 103 36.28 -5.03 10.53
N LEU A 104 35.39 -5.60 11.35
CA LEU A 104 35.19 -7.05 11.47
C LEU A 104 34.54 -7.63 10.20
N VAL A 105 33.55 -6.91 9.65
CA VAL A 105 32.85 -7.29 8.41
C VAL A 105 33.77 -7.24 7.18
N GLN A 106 34.74 -6.31 7.14
CA GLN A 106 35.71 -6.24 6.05
C GLN A 106 36.80 -7.30 6.13
N ARG A 107 37.23 -7.72 7.33
CA ARG A 107 38.25 -8.77 7.52
C ARG A 107 37.73 -10.19 7.22
N LEU A 108 36.42 -10.43 7.35
CA LEU A 108 35.82 -11.75 7.08
C LEU A 108 35.43 -11.96 5.61
N ARG A 109 35.49 -10.92 4.79
CA ARG A 109 35.08 -10.90 3.37
C ARG A 109 35.70 -12.00 2.47
N PRO A 110 36.93 -12.52 2.70
CA PRO A 110 37.51 -13.58 1.87
C PRO A 110 36.98 -15.00 2.12
N LEU A 111 36.33 -15.28 3.26
CA LEU A 111 35.87 -16.63 3.63
C LEU A 111 34.52 -17.04 2.96
N TRP A 112 33.93 -16.16 2.15
CA TRP A 112 32.49 -16.15 1.86
C TRP A 112 32.23 -16.56 0.40
N ARG A 113 32.47 -17.84 0.09
CA ARG A 113 32.27 -18.44 -1.26
C ARG A 113 30.80 -18.59 -1.66
N ASP A 114 29.85 -18.57 -0.71
CA ASP A 114 28.40 -18.63 -0.97
C ASP A 114 27.70 -17.36 -0.44
N LYS A 115 27.43 -16.41 -1.35
CA LYS A 115 26.75 -15.14 -1.05
C LYS A 115 25.34 -15.31 -0.48
N LYS A 116 24.63 -16.40 -0.78
CA LYS A 116 23.25 -16.62 -0.28
C LYS A 116 23.26 -17.04 1.19
N ARG A 117 24.10 -18.00 1.58
CA ARG A 117 24.27 -18.43 2.98
C ARG A 117 24.77 -17.30 3.87
N THR A 118 25.73 -16.56 3.36
CA THR A 118 26.28 -15.30 3.89
C THR A 118 25.22 -14.26 4.28
N ILE A 119 24.33 -13.92 3.34
CA ILE A 119 23.25 -12.93 3.57
C ILE A 119 22.24 -13.49 4.58
N ALA A 120 21.93 -14.79 4.49
CA ALA A 120 21.02 -15.45 5.42
C ALA A 120 21.56 -15.40 6.87
N ILE A 121 22.84 -15.72 7.09
CA ILE A 121 23.48 -15.64 8.41
C ILE A 121 23.51 -14.19 8.93
N GLY A 122 23.85 -13.22 8.08
CA GLY A 122 23.85 -11.80 8.44
C GLY A 122 22.48 -11.27 8.87
N ARG A 123 21.43 -11.62 8.12
CA ARG A 123 20.03 -11.30 8.49
C ARG A 123 19.65 -11.96 9.82
N LEU A 124 20.04 -13.22 10.00
CA LEU A 124 19.75 -13.98 11.21
C LEU A 124 20.40 -13.36 12.46
N LEU A 125 21.66 -12.91 12.36
CA LEU A 125 22.37 -12.20 13.45
C LEU A 125 21.73 -10.84 13.77
N LEU A 126 21.41 -10.04 12.76
CA LEU A 126 20.74 -8.74 12.96
C LEU A 126 19.38 -8.91 13.61
N ALA A 127 18.62 -9.90 13.16
CA ALA A 127 17.31 -10.21 13.69
C ALA A 127 17.39 -10.76 15.13
N ALA A 128 18.39 -11.60 15.43
CA ALA A 128 18.66 -12.05 16.80
C ALA A 128 19.03 -10.88 17.74
N LEU A 129 19.85 -9.93 17.27
CA LEU A 129 20.18 -8.69 17.98
C LEU A 129 18.93 -7.83 18.24
N GLN A 130 18.07 -7.66 17.23
CA GLN A 130 16.81 -6.93 17.39
C GLN A 130 15.85 -7.63 18.36
N PHE A 131 15.72 -8.95 18.25
CA PHE A 131 14.91 -9.76 19.15
C PHE A 131 15.40 -9.65 20.59
N TYR A 132 16.71 -9.77 20.83
CA TYR A 132 17.31 -9.61 22.15
C TYR A 132 17.14 -8.20 22.70
N LYS A 133 17.30 -7.17 21.85
CA LYS A 133 17.03 -5.77 22.22
C LYS A 133 15.57 -5.56 22.63
N LEU A 134 14.61 -6.10 21.89
CA LEU A 134 13.18 -6.01 22.22
C LEU A 134 12.87 -6.74 23.55
N ARG A 135 13.46 -7.92 23.76
CA ARG A 135 13.31 -8.73 24.97
C ARG A 135 13.92 -8.03 26.20
N LEU A 136 15.14 -7.50 26.09
CA LEU A 136 15.82 -6.79 27.17
C LEU A 136 15.14 -5.48 27.53
N THR A 137 14.69 -4.71 26.52
CA THR A 137 14.04 -3.42 26.77
C THR A 137 12.57 -3.53 27.18
N ARG A 138 12.01 -4.76 27.21
CA ARG A 138 10.56 -5.03 27.32
C ARG A 138 9.70 -4.17 26.37
N LYS A 139 10.29 -3.66 25.28
CA LYS A 139 9.61 -2.88 24.23
C LYS A 139 8.88 -3.80 23.25
N THR A 140 8.26 -4.85 23.76
CA THR A 140 7.34 -5.67 22.99
C THR A 140 6.09 -4.85 22.70
N VAL A 141 5.55 -4.95 21.47
CA VAL A 141 4.22 -4.39 21.20
C VAL A 141 3.23 -5.27 21.96
N SER A 142 2.70 -4.77 23.07
CA SER A 142 1.71 -5.48 23.87
C SER A 142 0.47 -5.72 23.02
N ILE A 143 0.10 -6.99 22.80
CA ILE A 143 -1.15 -7.31 22.09
C ILE A 143 -2.37 -6.73 22.83
N LYS A 144 -2.29 -6.53 24.16
CA LYS A 144 -3.35 -5.84 24.93
C LYS A 144 -3.51 -4.38 24.51
N GLU A 145 -2.41 -3.64 24.35
CA GLU A 145 -2.46 -2.25 23.87
C GLU A 145 -3.01 -2.19 22.43
N HIS A 146 -2.62 -3.18 21.61
CA HIS A 146 -3.12 -3.29 20.25
C HIS A 146 -4.63 -3.57 20.21
N ARG A 147 -5.12 -4.50 21.04
CA ARG A 147 -6.55 -4.82 21.22
C ARG A 147 -7.35 -3.60 21.69
N GLU A 148 -6.87 -2.89 22.70
CA GLU A 148 -7.54 -1.70 23.22
C GLU A 148 -7.63 -0.58 22.17
N THR A 149 -6.60 -0.42 21.35
CA THR A 149 -6.64 0.55 20.25
C THR A 149 -7.61 0.13 19.14
N HIS A 150 -7.74 -1.18 18.87
CA HIS A 150 -8.71 -1.70 17.93
C HIS A 150 -10.15 -1.50 18.42
N ARG A 151 -10.41 -1.73 19.72
CA ARG A 151 -11.71 -1.45 20.35
C ARG A 151 -12.10 0.02 20.20
N ARG A 152 -11.22 0.94 20.60
CA ARG A 152 -11.44 2.39 20.42
C ARG A 152 -11.68 2.78 18.95
N PHE A 153 -11.03 2.09 18.01
CA PHE A 153 -11.27 2.29 16.59
C PHE A 153 -12.67 1.82 16.16
N ARG A 154 -13.14 0.66 16.62
CA ARG A 154 -14.53 0.21 16.43
C ARG A 154 -15.53 1.19 17.03
N ASP A 155 -15.30 1.64 18.27
CA ASP A 155 -16.17 2.59 18.96
C ASP A 155 -16.24 3.93 18.18
N THR A 156 -15.10 4.42 17.70
CA THR A 156 -15.03 5.65 16.87
C THR A 156 -15.80 5.48 15.55
N LEU A 157 -15.69 4.32 14.91
CA LEU A 157 -16.42 4.03 13.67
C LEU A 157 -17.93 3.99 13.91
N SER A 158 -18.37 3.30 14.97
CA SER A 158 -19.78 3.26 15.34
C SER A 158 -20.27 4.67 15.66
N GLU A 159 -19.62 5.40 16.56
CA GLU A 159 -20.01 6.79 16.89
C GLU A 159 -20.14 7.67 15.63
N PHE A 160 -19.20 7.53 14.68
CA PHE A 160 -19.26 8.27 13.43
C PHE A 160 -20.49 7.91 12.59
N ILE A 161 -20.74 6.61 12.37
CA ILE A 161 -21.90 6.14 11.60
C ILE A 161 -23.21 6.56 12.30
N ASP A 162 -23.20 6.55 13.63
CA ASP A 162 -24.36 6.83 14.47
C ASP A 162 -24.76 8.31 14.49
N SER A 163 -23.77 9.21 14.55
CA SER A 163 -24.02 10.61 14.93
C SER A 163 -23.48 11.65 13.95
N ARG A 164 -22.67 11.24 12.97
CA ARG A 164 -21.96 12.17 12.07
C ARG A 164 -22.12 11.83 10.59
N PHE A 165 -22.67 10.67 10.26
CA PHE A 165 -22.85 10.26 8.88
C PHE A 165 -23.95 11.10 8.22
N GLU A 166 -23.61 11.80 7.14
CA GLU A 166 -24.53 12.67 6.42
C GLU A 166 -24.46 12.39 4.90
N SER A 167 -25.54 11.85 4.34
CA SER A 167 -25.62 11.56 2.91
C SER A 167 -25.69 12.84 2.05
N PRO A 168 -25.01 12.88 0.88
CA PRO A 168 -24.12 11.85 0.36
C PRO A 168 -22.76 11.83 1.08
N GLN A 169 -22.29 10.64 1.50
CA GLN A 169 -21.08 10.46 2.31
C GLN A 169 -20.07 9.54 1.60
N PHE A 170 -18.82 9.98 1.56
CA PHE A 170 -17.66 9.13 1.32
C PHE A 170 -16.96 8.82 2.64
N LEU A 171 -16.91 7.55 3.02
CA LEU A 171 -16.26 7.09 4.25
C LEU A 171 -15.11 6.14 3.91
N TRP A 172 -13.88 6.59 4.14
CA TRP A 172 -12.69 5.76 4.03
C TRP A 172 -12.34 5.14 5.38
N ILE A 173 -12.32 3.81 5.45
CA ILE A 173 -11.96 3.04 6.65
C ILE A 173 -10.67 2.29 6.37
N HIS A 174 -9.67 2.45 7.24
CA HIS A 174 -8.42 1.70 7.14
C HIS A 174 -8.08 1.01 8.45
N THR A 175 -8.13 -0.32 8.46
CA THR A 175 -7.74 -1.15 9.60
C THR A 175 -6.31 -1.68 9.45
N MET A 176 -5.64 -1.94 10.57
CA MET A 176 -4.28 -2.50 10.62
C MET A 176 -4.23 -3.85 11.35
N VAL A 177 -5.38 -4.51 11.52
CA VAL A 177 -5.53 -5.79 12.26
C VAL A 177 -4.66 -6.91 11.68
N ASN A 178 -4.60 -6.99 10.34
CA ASN A 178 -3.82 -8.02 9.63
C ASN A 178 -2.39 -7.57 9.30
N HIS A 179 -1.94 -6.45 9.86
CA HIS A 179 -0.55 -6.04 9.79
C HIS A 179 0.15 -6.37 11.11
N ALA A 180 1.41 -6.83 11.08
CA ALA A 180 2.14 -7.11 12.31
C ALA A 180 2.16 -5.88 13.25
N PRO A 181 1.80 -6.03 14.54
CA PRO A 181 1.40 -7.28 15.20
C PRO A 181 -0.02 -7.73 14.84
N TYR A 182 -0.17 -9.00 14.42
CA TYR A 182 -1.43 -9.62 14.06
C TYR A 182 -2.35 -9.78 15.28
N LEU A 183 -3.62 -9.40 15.13
CA LEU A 183 -4.62 -9.41 16.19
C LEU A 183 -5.76 -10.41 15.91
N PRO A 184 -5.77 -11.60 16.55
CA PRO A 184 -6.91 -12.50 16.51
C PRO A 184 -8.06 -12.01 17.40
N PRO A 185 -9.28 -12.54 17.20
CA PRO A 185 -10.44 -12.18 18.01
C PRO A 185 -10.23 -12.49 19.49
N ASP A 186 -10.91 -11.75 20.36
CA ASP A 186 -10.84 -11.94 21.82
C ASP A 186 -11.32 -13.34 22.26
N CYS A 187 -12.24 -13.94 21.50
CA CYS A 187 -12.75 -15.29 21.73
C CYS A 187 -11.85 -16.40 21.18
N SER A 188 -10.78 -16.09 20.44
CA SER A 188 -9.89 -17.10 19.86
C SER A 188 -9.10 -17.80 20.96
N THR A 189 -9.19 -19.12 21.01
CA THR A 189 -8.46 -20.00 21.95
C THR A 189 -7.24 -20.67 21.33
N GLU A 190 -6.95 -20.41 20.05
CA GLU A 190 -5.86 -21.09 19.31
C GLU A 190 -4.47 -20.71 19.84
N PHE A 191 -4.31 -19.50 20.37
CA PHE A 191 -3.04 -18.99 20.87
C PHE A 191 -3.17 -18.43 22.27
N SER A 192 -2.31 -18.86 23.18
CA SER A 192 -2.18 -18.20 24.47
C SER A 192 -1.61 -16.78 24.31
N GLN A 193 -1.92 -15.90 25.28
CA GLN A 193 -1.37 -14.55 25.35
C GLN A 193 0.16 -14.50 25.17
N ARG A 194 0.88 -15.44 25.80
CA ARG A 194 2.35 -15.54 25.70
C ARG A 194 2.80 -15.88 24.28
N GLU A 195 2.06 -16.72 23.57
CA GLU A 195 2.36 -17.10 22.19
C GLU A 195 2.08 -15.95 21.22
N LEU A 196 1.01 -15.20 21.43
CA LEU A 196 0.72 -13.98 20.65
C LEU A 196 1.86 -12.96 20.78
N ASP A 197 2.26 -12.65 22.01
CA ASP A 197 3.34 -11.71 22.29
C ASP A 197 4.68 -12.22 21.72
N TYR A 198 4.95 -13.52 21.84
CA TYR A 198 6.14 -14.16 21.26
C TYR A 198 6.14 -14.05 19.74
N LEU A 199 5.12 -14.57 19.06
CA LEU A 199 5.03 -14.63 17.59
C LEU A 199 5.09 -13.23 16.97
N ASN A 200 4.31 -12.28 17.50
CA ASN A 200 4.36 -10.90 17.03
C ASN A 200 5.72 -10.24 17.26
N SER A 201 6.41 -10.56 18.35
CA SER A 201 7.80 -10.13 18.53
C SER A 201 8.76 -10.75 17.52
N ARG A 202 8.55 -12.03 17.12
CA ARG A 202 9.32 -12.66 16.02
C ARG A 202 9.08 -11.92 14.71
N ALA A 203 7.81 -11.71 14.35
CA ALA A 203 7.42 -11.02 13.12
C ALA A 203 8.04 -9.62 13.01
N ILE A 204 7.91 -8.81 14.07
CA ILE A 204 8.45 -7.44 14.11
C ILE A 204 9.98 -7.43 14.08
N SER A 205 10.64 -8.39 14.74
CA SER A 205 12.11 -8.47 14.76
C SER A 205 12.72 -9.05 13.47
N GLY A 206 11.90 -9.66 12.61
CA GLY A 206 12.37 -10.40 11.43
C GLY A 206 13.21 -11.65 11.76
N PHE A 207 13.28 -12.09 13.03
CA PHE A 207 14.04 -13.29 13.40
C PHE A 207 13.10 -14.49 13.22
N LEU A 208 13.28 -15.22 12.12
CA LEU A 208 12.29 -16.19 11.65
C LEU A 208 12.94 -17.55 11.37
N THR A 209 12.16 -18.61 11.60
CA THR A 209 12.46 -19.99 11.22
C THR A 209 11.25 -20.55 10.49
N ARG A 210 11.40 -21.60 9.68
CA ARG A 210 10.25 -22.21 8.97
C ARG A 210 9.10 -22.58 9.92
N GLY A 211 9.41 -23.15 11.09
CA GLY A 211 8.41 -23.47 12.11
C GLY A 211 7.71 -22.23 12.70
N VAL A 212 8.44 -21.13 12.89
CA VAL A 212 7.85 -19.84 13.31
C VAL A 212 6.97 -19.25 12.21
N CYS A 213 7.39 -19.33 10.95
CA CYS A 213 6.61 -18.86 9.79
C CYS A 213 5.27 -19.58 9.67
N GLY A 214 5.25 -20.92 9.78
CA GLY A 214 3.99 -21.68 9.75
C GLY A 214 3.04 -21.30 10.89
N ARG A 215 3.56 -21.02 12.09
CA ARG A 215 2.75 -20.52 13.21
C ARG A 215 2.27 -19.08 13.00
N LEU A 216 3.09 -18.23 12.41
CA LEU A 216 2.72 -16.85 12.05
C LEU A 216 1.64 -16.82 10.97
N GLN A 217 1.72 -17.72 9.99
CA GLN A 217 0.69 -17.85 8.96
C GLN A 217 -0.66 -18.23 9.58
N ARG A 218 -0.69 -19.20 10.52
CA ARG A 218 -1.92 -19.52 11.26
C ARG A 218 -2.44 -18.32 12.07
N LEU A 219 -1.56 -17.62 12.77
CA LEU A 219 -1.93 -16.41 13.51
C LEU A 219 -2.48 -15.31 12.59
N TYR A 220 -1.90 -15.13 11.40
CA TYR A 220 -2.38 -14.21 10.39
C TYR A 220 -3.78 -14.59 9.91
N VAL A 221 -4.03 -15.87 9.59
CA VAL A 221 -5.37 -16.37 9.23
C VAL A 221 -6.37 -16.16 10.36
N GLU A 222 -6.01 -16.45 11.62
CA GLU A 222 -6.89 -16.15 12.76
C GLU A 222 -7.19 -14.66 12.90
N SER A 223 -6.21 -13.78 12.64
CA SER A 223 -6.44 -12.33 12.65
C SER A 223 -7.42 -11.86 11.57
N MET A 224 -7.64 -12.63 10.50
CA MET A 224 -8.66 -12.28 9.49
C MET A 224 -10.07 -12.29 10.06
N LYS A 225 -10.35 -13.14 11.06
CA LYS A 225 -11.66 -13.16 11.74
C LYS A 225 -11.97 -11.85 12.46
N THR A 226 -10.95 -11.15 12.96
CA THR A 226 -11.12 -9.82 13.55
C THR A 226 -11.53 -8.79 12.50
N SER A 227 -10.91 -8.83 11.31
CA SER A 227 -11.27 -7.96 10.18
C SER A 227 -12.65 -8.29 9.61
N ASP A 228 -12.99 -9.57 9.52
CA ASP A 228 -14.33 -10.04 9.13
C ASP A 228 -15.40 -9.54 10.11
N SER A 229 -15.19 -9.68 11.42
CA SER A 229 -16.09 -9.13 12.44
C SER A 229 -16.21 -7.61 12.34
N LEU A 230 -15.12 -6.88 12.07
CA LEU A 230 -15.17 -5.43 11.86
C LEU A 230 -16.03 -5.08 10.64
N ILE A 231 -15.92 -5.82 9.53
CA ILE A 231 -16.77 -5.62 8.35
C ILE A 231 -18.23 -5.90 8.71
N GLY A 232 -18.50 -6.98 9.45
CA GLY A 232 -19.84 -7.31 9.95
C GLY A 232 -20.47 -6.20 10.79
N ASP A 233 -19.71 -5.61 11.72
CA ASP A 233 -20.15 -4.46 12.52
C ASP A 233 -20.52 -3.26 11.64
N ILE A 234 -19.68 -2.93 10.65
CA ILE A 234 -19.93 -1.80 9.75
C ILE A 234 -21.19 -2.05 8.92
N LEU A 235 -21.35 -3.26 8.36
CA LEU A 235 -22.53 -3.63 7.60
C LEU A 235 -23.79 -3.53 8.46
N HIS A 236 -23.76 -4.05 9.68
CA HIS A 236 -24.87 -3.97 10.62
C HIS A 236 -25.21 -2.53 11.00
N ALA A 237 -24.18 -1.70 11.27
CA ALA A 237 -24.37 -0.29 11.59
C ALA A 237 -24.97 0.52 10.44
N LEU A 238 -24.62 0.21 9.19
CA LEU A 238 -25.24 0.83 8.01
C LEU A 238 -26.67 0.33 7.78
N ASP A 239 -26.92 -0.97 7.97
CA ASP A 239 -28.23 -1.61 7.75
C ASP A 239 -29.29 -1.12 8.73
N THR A 240 -28.96 -1.09 10.02
CA THR A 240 -29.83 -0.58 11.09
C THR A 240 -30.26 0.88 10.90
N ARG A 241 -29.56 1.62 10.03
CA ARG A 241 -29.84 3.02 9.66
C ARG A 241 -30.48 3.18 8.29
N GLY A 242 -30.77 2.08 7.60
CA GLY A 242 -31.27 2.10 6.23
C GLY A 242 -30.27 2.66 5.20
N LEU A 243 -28.99 2.80 5.56
CA LEU A 243 -27.94 3.33 4.68
C LEU A 243 -27.39 2.26 3.74
N LEU A 244 -27.47 0.99 4.13
CA LEU A 244 -26.85 -0.11 3.40
C LEU A 244 -27.38 -0.25 1.96
N GLU A 245 -28.69 -0.07 1.75
CA GLU A 245 -29.32 -0.20 0.43
C GLU A 245 -29.03 0.96 -0.53
N THR A 246 -28.54 2.09 -0.01
CA THR A 246 -28.18 3.28 -0.82
C THR A 246 -26.66 3.49 -0.90
N SER A 247 -25.87 2.53 -0.41
CA SER A 247 -24.41 2.63 -0.33
C SER A 247 -23.70 1.78 -1.37
N ILE A 248 -22.65 2.34 -1.97
CA ILE A 248 -21.61 1.57 -2.67
C ILE A 248 -20.60 1.14 -1.62
N LEU A 249 -20.41 -0.17 -1.44
CA LEU A 249 -19.38 -0.72 -0.55
C LEU A 249 -18.25 -1.35 -1.37
N ILE A 250 -17.02 -1.01 -0.98
CA ILE A 250 -15.80 -1.52 -1.59
C ILE A 250 -14.89 -2.05 -0.49
N VAL A 251 -14.53 -3.33 -0.59
CA VAL A 251 -13.58 -3.96 0.33
C VAL A 251 -12.36 -4.39 -0.47
N THR A 252 -11.18 -3.94 -0.06
CA THR A 252 -9.92 -4.28 -0.70
C THR A 252 -8.79 -4.37 0.33
N ALA A 253 -7.66 -4.96 -0.05
CA ALA A 253 -6.40 -4.80 0.68
C ALA A 253 -5.41 -3.96 -0.12
N ASP A 254 -4.44 -3.36 0.57
CA ASP A 254 -3.36 -2.57 -0.01
C ASP A 254 -2.19 -3.45 -0.48
N HIS A 255 -1.98 -4.60 0.18
CA HIS A 255 -1.14 -5.72 -0.25
C HIS A 255 -1.51 -7.00 0.53
N GLY A 256 -0.99 -8.14 0.10
CA GLY A 256 -1.02 -9.40 0.85
C GLY A 256 0.19 -9.56 1.78
N GLU A 257 0.54 -10.80 2.14
CA GLU A 257 1.62 -11.09 3.10
C GLU A 257 2.39 -12.36 2.68
N GLU A 258 3.71 -12.39 2.90
CA GLU A 258 4.56 -13.57 2.68
C GLU A 258 5.08 -14.16 3.99
N PHE A 259 5.21 -15.49 4.01
CA PHE A 259 5.71 -16.27 5.15
C PHE A 259 6.94 -17.12 4.79
N MET A 260 7.83 -16.59 3.94
CA MET A 260 9.06 -17.27 3.46
C MET A 260 8.81 -18.54 2.64
N GLU A 261 7.73 -18.58 1.86
CA GLU A 261 7.40 -19.68 0.95
C GLU A 261 8.50 -19.87 -0.10
N ASP A 262 9.02 -18.77 -0.65
CA ASP A 262 10.17 -18.75 -1.55
C ASP A 262 11.52 -18.92 -0.80
N GLY A 263 11.52 -18.92 0.53
CA GLY A 263 12.67 -19.15 1.40
C GLY A 263 13.44 -17.90 1.84
N TYR A 264 13.06 -16.69 1.42
CA TYR A 264 13.83 -15.46 1.71
C TYR A 264 13.04 -14.18 1.99
N TYR A 265 11.81 -14.02 1.48
CA TYR A 265 10.96 -12.87 1.80
C TYR A 265 9.97 -13.19 2.91
N PHE A 266 9.78 -12.24 3.81
CA PHE A 266 8.78 -12.29 4.85
C PHE A 266 8.05 -10.96 4.88
N SER A 267 6.78 -11.04 5.26
CA SER A 267 5.87 -9.92 5.26
C SER A 267 5.74 -9.33 3.86
N HIS A 268 5.88 -8.01 3.70
CA HIS A 268 5.66 -7.30 2.45
C HIS A 268 6.92 -6.55 1.97
N ASP A 269 7.98 -7.33 1.71
CA ASP A 269 9.29 -6.83 1.27
C ASP A 269 9.17 -6.12 -0.09
N ALA A 270 9.72 -4.90 -0.20
CA ALA A 270 9.69 -4.11 -1.43
C ALA A 270 10.51 -4.74 -2.58
N GLU A 271 11.37 -5.73 -2.29
CA GLU A 271 12.08 -6.51 -3.30
C GLU A 271 11.28 -7.72 -3.83
N SER A 272 10.15 -8.06 -3.18
CA SER A 272 9.23 -9.08 -3.64
C SER A 272 8.22 -8.51 -4.63
N SER A 273 7.75 -9.35 -5.54
CA SER A 273 6.64 -9.04 -6.46
C SER A 273 5.81 -10.30 -6.64
N SER A 274 5.66 -11.07 -5.57
CA SER A 274 4.89 -12.31 -5.55
C SER A 274 3.40 -12.04 -5.65
N ASP A 275 2.67 -13.01 -6.19
CA ASP A 275 1.20 -12.96 -6.25
C ASP A 275 0.57 -13.01 -4.86
N ARG A 276 1.30 -13.57 -3.87
CA ARG A 276 0.93 -13.53 -2.45
C ARG A 276 0.86 -12.10 -1.90
N LEU A 277 1.56 -11.15 -2.52
CA LEU A 277 1.50 -9.72 -2.16
C LEU A 277 0.57 -8.92 -3.07
N LEU A 278 0.51 -9.26 -4.35
CA LEU A 278 -0.15 -8.43 -5.36
C LEU A 278 -1.60 -8.84 -5.65
N ARG A 279 -1.99 -10.09 -5.38
CA ARG A 279 -3.35 -10.58 -5.59
C ARG A 279 -4.16 -10.39 -4.31
N VAL A 280 -4.74 -9.20 -4.18
CA VAL A 280 -5.55 -8.77 -3.03
C VAL A 280 -7.05 -9.01 -3.27
N PRO A 281 -7.87 -9.14 -2.22
CA PRO A 281 -9.32 -9.09 -2.38
C PRO A 281 -9.75 -7.74 -2.98
N LEU A 282 -10.77 -7.76 -3.83
CA LEU A 282 -11.45 -6.57 -4.32
C LEU A 282 -12.93 -6.93 -4.54
N MET A 283 -13.80 -6.44 -3.67
CA MET A 283 -15.23 -6.72 -3.68
C MET A 283 -16.00 -5.42 -3.83
N PHE A 284 -17.02 -5.42 -4.69
CA PHE A 284 -17.96 -4.31 -4.88
C PHE A 284 -19.37 -4.78 -4.55
N ARG A 285 -20.10 -3.96 -3.78
CA ARG A 285 -21.55 -4.07 -3.60
C ARG A 285 -22.17 -2.74 -3.97
N CYS A 286 -23.10 -2.75 -4.92
CA CYS A 286 -23.89 -1.59 -5.31
C CYS A 286 -25.32 -2.09 -5.60
N PRO A 287 -26.23 -1.96 -4.62
CA PRO A 287 -27.62 -2.42 -4.76
C PRO A 287 -28.28 -1.83 -6.02
N GLY A 288 -29.09 -2.66 -6.69
CA GLY A 288 -29.78 -2.28 -7.92
C GLY A 288 -28.91 -2.22 -9.19
N LEU A 289 -27.58 -2.21 -9.08
CA LEU A 289 -26.67 -2.11 -10.23
C LEU A 289 -25.74 -3.32 -10.41
N ILE A 290 -25.29 -3.94 -9.33
CA ILE A 290 -24.36 -5.08 -9.36
C ILE A 290 -25.03 -6.32 -8.77
N GLN A 291 -25.14 -7.37 -9.57
CA GLN A 291 -25.60 -8.68 -9.13
C GLN A 291 -24.45 -9.52 -8.55
N PRO A 292 -24.70 -10.42 -7.58
CA PRO A 292 -23.67 -11.29 -7.02
C PRO A 292 -23.01 -12.17 -8.10
N LYS A 293 -21.70 -12.02 -8.28
CA LYS A 293 -20.90 -12.85 -9.19
C LYS A 293 -19.41 -12.79 -8.86
N THR A 294 -18.66 -13.77 -9.37
CA THR A 294 -17.20 -13.76 -9.35
C THR A 294 -16.69 -13.35 -10.72
N VAL A 295 -15.79 -12.37 -10.76
CA VAL A 295 -15.12 -11.96 -12.00
C VAL A 295 -13.69 -12.50 -12.00
N SER A 296 -13.34 -13.27 -13.04
CA SER A 296 -12.00 -13.85 -13.21
C SER A 296 -11.04 -12.94 -13.98
N THR A 297 -11.57 -11.94 -14.70
CA THR A 297 -10.77 -10.95 -15.42
C THR A 297 -9.79 -10.25 -14.48
N PRO A 298 -8.48 -10.26 -14.77
CA PRO A 298 -7.49 -9.53 -13.99
C PRO A 298 -7.77 -8.03 -13.97
N VAL A 299 -7.83 -7.46 -12.78
CA VAL A 299 -7.99 -6.02 -12.53
C VAL A 299 -6.91 -5.54 -11.56
N ALA A 300 -6.80 -4.22 -11.38
CA ALA A 300 -5.83 -3.61 -10.49
C ALA A 300 -6.52 -2.59 -9.57
N THR A 301 -5.93 -2.35 -8.41
CA THR A 301 -6.45 -1.37 -7.45
C THR A 301 -6.51 0.05 -8.01
N ILE A 302 -5.74 0.34 -9.06
CA ILE A 302 -5.77 1.61 -9.79
C ILE A 302 -7.13 1.87 -10.48
N ASP A 303 -7.93 0.83 -10.70
CA ASP A 303 -9.25 0.92 -11.34
C ASP A 303 -10.36 1.36 -10.38
N ILE A 304 -10.10 1.40 -9.06
CA ILE A 304 -11.12 1.69 -8.04
C ILE A 304 -11.71 3.10 -8.22
N ALA A 305 -10.85 4.13 -8.25
CA ALA A 305 -11.32 5.51 -8.35
C ALA A 305 -12.13 5.81 -9.65
N PRO A 306 -11.69 5.42 -10.86
CA PRO A 306 -12.52 5.62 -12.06
C PRO A 306 -13.82 4.82 -12.02
N THR A 307 -13.82 3.63 -11.43
CA THR A 307 -15.05 2.84 -11.23
C THR A 307 -16.04 3.56 -10.34
N VAL A 308 -15.61 4.12 -9.21
CA VAL A 308 -16.50 4.90 -8.32
C VAL A 308 -17.09 6.10 -9.04
N CYS A 309 -16.27 6.85 -9.80
CA CYS A 309 -16.77 7.99 -10.56
C CYS A 309 -17.86 7.56 -11.56
N ASP A 310 -17.62 6.50 -12.33
CA ASP A 310 -18.56 6.01 -13.34
C ASP A 310 -19.84 5.42 -12.72
N LEU A 311 -19.74 4.68 -11.61
CA LEU A 311 -20.92 4.18 -10.87
C LEU A 311 -21.81 5.32 -10.37
N LEU A 312 -21.21 6.46 -9.99
CA LEU A 312 -21.92 7.67 -9.55
C LEU A 312 -22.32 8.60 -10.72
N GLY A 313 -22.04 8.23 -11.97
CA GLY A 313 -22.34 9.06 -13.14
C GLY A 313 -21.48 10.33 -13.24
N MET A 314 -20.35 10.38 -12.53
CA MET A 314 -19.42 11.50 -12.55
C MET A 314 -18.41 11.36 -13.68
N GLN A 315 -17.88 12.49 -14.16
CA GLN A 315 -16.79 12.50 -15.12
C GLN A 315 -15.53 11.89 -14.47
N ILE A 316 -14.96 10.86 -15.11
CA ILE A 316 -13.67 10.30 -14.71
C ILE A 316 -12.58 11.35 -15.00
N PRO A 317 -11.76 11.74 -14.01
CA PRO A 317 -10.67 12.69 -14.25
C PRO A 317 -9.64 12.16 -15.25
N ASP A 318 -9.16 13.03 -16.15
CA ASP A 318 -8.07 12.71 -17.10
C ASP A 318 -6.76 12.26 -16.43
N THR A 319 -6.62 12.51 -15.11
CA THR A 319 -5.47 12.07 -14.33
C THR A 319 -5.53 10.59 -13.95
N CYS A 320 -6.70 9.95 -14.03
CA CYS A 320 -6.84 8.53 -13.75
C CYS A 320 -6.16 7.69 -14.84
N ARG A 321 -5.43 6.67 -14.42
CA ARG A 321 -4.70 5.74 -15.29
C ARG A 321 -5.34 4.35 -15.32
N GLY A 322 -6.16 4.04 -14.32
CA GLY A 322 -7.03 2.86 -14.32
C GLY A 322 -8.24 3.03 -15.24
N LEU A 323 -8.96 1.94 -15.42
CA LEU A 323 -10.19 1.89 -16.22
C LEU A 323 -11.39 1.65 -15.31
N SER A 324 -12.57 2.12 -15.71
CA SER A 324 -13.79 1.80 -14.98
C SER A 324 -14.12 0.32 -15.12
N LEU A 325 -14.43 -0.33 -14.00
CA LEU A 325 -14.89 -1.71 -13.93
C LEU A 325 -16.42 -1.81 -14.04
N LYS A 326 -17.15 -0.71 -14.21
CA LYS A 326 -18.63 -0.71 -14.24
C LYS A 326 -19.18 -1.73 -15.24
N ALA A 327 -18.65 -1.78 -16.46
CA ALA A 327 -19.11 -2.71 -17.50
C ALA A 327 -19.00 -4.18 -17.06
N ILE A 328 -17.86 -4.58 -16.48
CA ILE A 328 -17.67 -5.95 -15.99
C ILE A 328 -18.49 -6.23 -14.72
N LEU A 329 -18.78 -5.20 -13.91
CA LEU A 329 -19.59 -5.32 -12.69
C LEU A 329 -21.08 -5.43 -13.00
N SER A 330 -21.61 -4.63 -13.94
CA SER A 330 -23.05 -4.54 -14.26
C SER A 330 -23.54 -5.54 -15.32
N GLY A 331 -22.63 -6.22 -16.04
CA GLY A 331 -23.01 -7.16 -17.11
C GLY A 331 -23.96 -8.27 -16.64
N THR A 332 -25.10 -8.38 -17.33
CA THR A 332 -26.14 -9.42 -17.24
C THR A 332 -25.64 -10.75 -17.82
N ASP A 333 -25.92 -11.85 -17.12
CA ASP A 333 -25.87 -13.25 -17.57
C ASP A 333 -24.58 -13.76 -18.22
N GLY A 334 -23.59 -14.19 -17.42
CA GLY A 334 -22.72 -15.35 -17.66
C GLY A 334 -21.86 -15.43 -18.94
N GLN A 335 -22.08 -14.56 -19.90
CA GLN A 335 -21.31 -14.32 -21.10
C GLN A 335 -20.75 -12.93 -20.93
N ALA A 336 -19.42 -12.83 -20.93
CA ALA A 336 -18.72 -11.58 -20.96
C ALA A 336 -19.15 -10.81 -22.22
N THR A 337 -20.19 -9.97 -22.11
CA THR A 337 -20.54 -9.03 -23.17
C THR A 337 -19.36 -8.08 -23.31
N ASP A 338 -18.60 -8.25 -24.40
CA ASP A 338 -17.52 -7.39 -24.88
C ASP A 338 -16.71 -6.66 -23.79
N ALA A 339 -15.98 -7.42 -22.96
CA ALA A 339 -15.05 -6.88 -21.96
C ALA A 339 -13.76 -6.27 -22.57
N GLY A 340 -13.88 -5.65 -23.75
CA GLY A 340 -12.82 -5.30 -24.70
C GLY A 340 -11.47 -4.92 -24.09
N PRO A 341 -11.23 -3.67 -23.65
CA PRO A 341 -9.91 -3.23 -23.20
C PRO A 341 -9.40 -3.85 -21.89
N LEU A 342 -10.26 -4.56 -21.13
CA LEU A 342 -9.92 -5.07 -19.80
C LEU A 342 -9.37 -6.51 -19.83
N LEU A 343 -9.82 -7.34 -20.78
CA LEU A 343 -9.38 -8.73 -20.89
C LEU A 343 -7.91 -8.87 -21.30
N ASP A 344 -7.44 -8.00 -22.18
CA ASP A 344 -6.12 -8.12 -22.82
C ASP A 344 -5.15 -6.99 -22.46
N ARG A 345 -5.44 -6.17 -21.44
CA ARG A 345 -4.49 -5.12 -21.05
C ARG A 345 -3.36 -5.66 -20.17
N PRO A 346 -2.16 -5.11 -20.31
CA PRO A 346 -1.07 -5.40 -19.37
C PRO A 346 -1.34 -4.77 -18.00
N ILE A 347 -0.99 -5.49 -16.94
CA ILE A 347 -1.08 -5.02 -15.55
C ILE A 347 0.31 -4.86 -14.95
N PHE A 348 0.57 -3.70 -14.37
CA PHE A 348 1.88 -3.32 -13.85
C PHE A 348 1.90 -3.24 -12.32
N SER A 349 3.05 -3.52 -11.73
CA SER A 349 3.36 -3.28 -10.32
C SER A 349 4.75 -2.66 -10.19
N GLU A 350 4.88 -1.71 -9.26
CA GLU A 350 6.07 -0.88 -9.07
C GLU A 350 6.43 -0.82 -7.59
N ALA A 351 7.67 -1.15 -7.26
CA ALA A 351 8.22 -1.02 -5.92
C ALA A 351 9.70 -0.63 -6.00
N TRP A 352 10.19 0.04 -4.96
CA TRP A 352 11.61 0.40 -4.86
C TRP A 352 12.07 0.50 -3.42
N GLN A 353 13.39 0.51 -3.23
CA GLN A 353 13.96 0.70 -1.91
C GLN A 353 13.85 2.18 -1.49
N THR A 354 13.15 2.43 -0.39
CA THR A 354 13.07 3.75 0.25
C THR A 354 14.23 3.96 1.23
N ARG A 355 14.68 5.20 1.43
CA ARG A 355 15.71 5.55 2.44
C ARG A 355 15.16 5.63 3.88
N GLY A 356 13.86 5.34 4.08
CA GLY A 356 13.21 5.31 5.38
C GLY A 356 11.71 5.66 5.29
N PRO A 357 11.00 5.64 6.42
CA PRO A 357 9.53 5.74 6.47
C PRO A 357 8.95 7.11 6.08
N GLY A 358 9.78 8.12 5.86
CA GLY A 358 9.37 9.45 5.38
C GLY A 358 9.89 9.79 3.98
N ASP A 359 10.51 8.84 3.29
CA ASP A 359 11.07 9.05 1.97
C ASP A 359 9.94 9.13 0.93
N THR A 360 9.68 10.33 0.42
CA THR A 360 8.60 10.60 -0.54
C THR A 360 9.12 10.74 -1.96
N ARG A 361 10.41 10.47 -2.18
CA ARG A 361 11.05 10.68 -3.48
C ARG A 361 10.54 9.64 -4.49
N PRO A 362 10.48 10.03 -5.77
CA PRO A 362 10.12 9.11 -6.86
C PRO A 362 11.05 7.90 -6.93
N GLY A 363 10.53 6.80 -7.48
CA GLY A 363 11.25 5.55 -7.59
C GLY A 363 12.45 5.60 -8.53
N TYR A 364 12.45 6.51 -9.52
CA TYR A 364 13.59 6.68 -10.42
C TYR A 364 14.86 7.18 -9.70
N GLU A 365 14.74 7.74 -8.50
CA GLU A 365 15.89 8.11 -7.66
C GLU A 365 16.43 6.95 -6.80
N SER A 366 15.76 5.81 -6.79
CA SER A 366 16.16 4.66 -5.98
C SER A 366 17.25 3.84 -6.65
N HIS A 367 18.18 3.33 -5.86
CA HIS A 367 19.23 2.42 -6.32
C HIS A 367 18.71 1.00 -6.58
N LYS A 368 17.56 0.63 -6.04
CA LYS A 368 16.98 -0.71 -6.18
C LYS A 368 15.51 -0.60 -6.50
N ARG A 369 15.10 -1.21 -7.60
CA ARG A 369 13.74 -1.12 -8.14
C ARG A 369 13.27 -2.50 -8.53
N VAL A 370 11.99 -2.77 -8.32
CA VAL A 370 11.33 -4.00 -8.72
C VAL A 370 10.07 -3.63 -9.47
N PHE A 371 9.96 -4.15 -10.68
CA PHE A 371 8.80 -4.01 -11.53
C PHE A 371 8.24 -5.38 -11.85
N SER A 372 6.95 -5.44 -12.10
CA SER A 372 6.38 -6.57 -12.82
C SER A 372 5.34 -6.11 -13.83
N VAL A 373 5.23 -6.87 -14.91
CA VAL A 373 4.19 -6.76 -15.92
C VAL A 373 3.53 -8.12 -16.08
N ARG A 374 2.21 -8.14 -16.15
CA ARG A 374 1.40 -9.31 -16.52
C ARG A 374 0.70 -9.05 -17.83
N GLU A 375 0.67 -10.06 -18.68
CA GLU A 375 -0.20 -10.10 -19.86
C GLU A 375 -0.57 -11.57 -20.12
N GLY A 376 -1.88 -11.84 -20.27
CA GLY A 376 -2.40 -13.20 -20.32
C GLY A 376 -1.94 -14.05 -19.12
N ALA A 377 -1.40 -15.24 -19.40
CA ALA A 377 -0.89 -16.18 -18.39
C ALA A 377 0.49 -15.82 -17.83
N PHE A 378 1.17 -14.83 -18.39
CA PHE A 378 2.59 -14.64 -18.16
C PHE A 378 2.87 -13.39 -17.34
N LYS A 379 3.87 -13.51 -16.47
CA LYS A 379 4.36 -12.42 -15.63
C LYS A 379 5.88 -12.34 -15.74
N LEU A 380 6.36 -11.17 -16.13
CA LEU A 380 7.77 -10.84 -16.06
C LEU A 380 8.04 -9.97 -14.84
N ILE A 381 9.00 -10.38 -14.00
CA ILE A 381 9.51 -9.61 -12.88
C ILE A 381 10.92 -9.11 -13.25
N VAL A 382 11.11 -7.80 -13.17
CA VAL A 382 12.37 -7.13 -13.47
C VAL A 382 12.91 -6.49 -12.20
N ARG A 383 14.06 -6.97 -11.72
CA ARG A 383 14.77 -6.37 -10.60
C ARG A 383 15.96 -5.59 -11.11
N GLU A 384 15.99 -4.31 -10.79
CA GLU A 384 17.07 -3.41 -11.18
C GLU A 384 17.89 -2.98 -9.97
N GLU A 385 19.21 -2.96 -10.15
CA GLU A 385 20.16 -2.43 -9.17
C GLU A 385 21.14 -1.46 -9.85
N GLN A 386 21.22 -0.25 -9.32
CA GLN A 386 22.13 0.79 -9.81
C GLN A 386 23.57 0.42 -9.44
N VAL A 387 24.41 0.11 -10.44
CA VAL A 387 25.81 -0.29 -10.24
C VAL A 387 26.74 0.92 -10.30
N SER A 388 26.48 1.85 -11.22
CA SER A 388 27.21 3.11 -11.35
C SER A 388 26.25 4.23 -11.80
N LYS A 389 26.72 5.48 -11.98
CA LYS A 389 25.86 6.56 -12.48
C LYS A 389 25.17 6.22 -13.82
N ASN A 390 25.83 5.45 -14.68
CA ASN A 390 25.36 5.15 -16.04
C ASN A 390 25.10 3.66 -16.29
N ALA A 391 25.18 2.81 -15.25
CA ALA A 391 24.99 1.37 -15.41
C ALA A 391 23.97 0.82 -14.40
N VAL A 392 22.99 0.08 -14.94
CA VAL A 392 21.96 -0.64 -14.19
C VAL A 392 22.10 -2.12 -14.47
N SER A 393 22.23 -2.93 -13.42
CA SER A 393 22.14 -4.38 -13.52
C SER A 393 20.68 -4.79 -13.47
N GLN A 394 20.27 -5.68 -14.37
CA GLN A 394 18.91 -6.24 -14.39
C GLN A 394 18.92 -7.74 -14.11
N LYS A 395 17.96 -8.21 -13.33
CA LYS A 395 17.67 -9.64 -13.13
C LYS A 395 16.21 -9.91 -13.44
N LEU A 396 15.99 -10.86 -14.33
CA LEU A 396 14.66 -11.21 -14.84
C LEU A 396 14.19 -12.52 -14.20
N LYS A 397 12.89 -12.63 -13.96
CA LYS A 397 12.19 -13.87 -13.64
C LYS A 397 10.88 -13.90 -14.44
N LEU A 398 10.69 -14.94 -15.23
CA LEU A 398 9.46 -15.20 -15.97
C LEU A 398 8.67 -16.29 -15.25
N VAL A 399 7.35 -16.09 -15.13
CA VAL A 399 6.46 -16.99 -14.40
C VAL A 399 5.15 -17.12 -15.18
N ASP A 400 4.63 -18.34 -15.34
CA ASP A 400 3.20 -18.55 -15.55
C ASP A 400 2.51 -18.32 -14.20
N TRP A 401 1.92 -17.14 -14.05
CA TRP A 401 1.40 -16.69 -12.75
C TRP A 401 0.07 -17.37 -12.38
N MET A 402 -0.65 -17.93 -13.37
CA MET A 402 -1.86 -18.69 -13.10
C MET A 402 -1.54 -20.07 -12.50
N ARG A 403 -0.36 -20.62 -12.81
CA ARG A 403 0.11 -21.92 -12.31
C ARG A 403 1.20 -21.83 -11.21
N ASP A 404 1.60 -20.60 -10.84
CA ASP A 404 2.76 -20.33 -9.96
C ASP A 404 4.04 -21.06 -10.44
N GLN A 405 4.23 -21.18 -11.76
CA GLN A 405 5.29 -21.98 -12.37
C GLN A 405 6.38 -21.07 -12.98
N PRO A 406 7.66 -21.18 -12.55
CA PRO A 406 8.75 -20.46 -13.18
C PRO A 406 9.02 -21.00 -14.59
N LEU A 407 9.28 -20.10 -15.53
CA LEU A 407 9.58 -20.43 -16.93
C LEU A 407 11.04 -20.10 -17.25
N ASP A 408 11.65 -20.91 -18.13
CA ASP A 408 13.00 -20.66 -18.62
C ASP A 408 13.03 -19.41 -19.52
N LEU A 409 13.99 -18.52 -19.29
CA LEU A 409 14.10 -17.26 -20.02
C LEU A 409 14.60 -17.45 -21.46
N THR A 410 15.45 -18.44 -21.71
CA THR A 410 16.08 -18.67 -23.01
C THR A 410 15.08 -19.29 -23.97
N ALA A 411 14.31 -20.28 -23.50
CA ALA A 411 13.25 -20.92 -24.25
C ALA A 411 12.08 -19.96 -24.58
N ASN A 412 11.87 -18.92 -23.77
CA ASN A 412 10.77 -17.97 -23.92
C ASN A 412 11.26 -16.55 -24.31
N ARG A 413 12.34 -16.46 -25.09
CA ARG A 413 13.03 -15.18 -25.37
C ARG A 413 12.10 -14.12 -25.98
N GLU A 414 11.27 -14.48 -26.95
CA GLU A 414 10.36 -13.54 -27.63
C GLU A 414 9.34 -12.95 -26.66
N LEU A 415 8.73 -13.81 -25.84
CA LEU A 415 7.81 -13.40 -24.77
C LEU A 415 8.48 -12.48 -23.76
N VAL A 416 9.72 -12.78 -23.37
CA VAL A 416 10.50 -11.91 -22.46
C VAL A 416 10.73 -10.54 -23.08
N GLU A 417 11.14 -10.47 -24.34
CA GLU A 417 11.36 -9.18 -25.01
C GLU A 417 10.07 -8.38 -25.20
N HIS A 418 8.96 -9.06 -25.52
CA HIS A 418 7.63 -8.45 -25.60
C HIS A 418 7.20 -7.83 -24.26
N LEU A 419 7.23 -8.61 -23.17
CA LEU A 419 6.88 -8.12 -21.83
C LEU A 419 7.83 -7.00 -21.37
N LYS A 420 9.13 -7.07 -21.70
CA LYS A 420 10.08 -5.97 -21.44
C LYS A 420 9.70 -4.71 -22.21
N ALA A 421 9.32 -4.84 -23.48
CA ALA A 421 8.86 -3.71 -24.29
C ALA A 421 7.63 -3.04 -23.68
N LEU A 422 6.63 -3.82 -23.26
CA LEU A 422 5.45 -3.30 -22.55
C LEU A 422 5.83 -2.53 -21.29
N LEU A 423 6.68 -3.11 -20.44
CA LEU A 423 7.13 -2.46 -19.21
C LEU A 423 7.92 -1.17 -19.48
N ASN A 424 8.83 -1.18 -20.44
CA ASN A 424 9.60 0.00 -20.82
C ASN A 424 8.70 1.10 -21.38
N ASN A 425 7.70 0.72 -22.19
CA ASN A 425 6.73 1.66 -22.70
C ASN A 425 5.92 2.28 -21.55
N HIS A 426 5.40 1.46 -20.63
CA HIS A 426 4.70 1.90 -19.43
C HIS A 426 5.51 2.91 -18.61
N ILE A 427 6.75 2.57 -18.26
CA ILE A 427 7.62 3.48 -17.49
C ILE A 427 7.80 4.82 -18.24
N ARG A 428 7.99 4.79 -19.56
CA ARG A 428 8.15 6.01 -20.36
C ARG A 428 6.87 6.83 -20.44
N THR A 429 5.73 6.21 -20.71
CA THR A 429 4.43 6.90 -20.86
C THR A 429 3.99 7.52 -19.55
N GLU A 430 4.11 6.80 -18.43
CA GLU A 430 3.78 7.34 -17.11
C GLU A 430 4.74 8.48 -16.70
N GLY A 431 5.99 8.44 -17.16
CA GLY A 431 6.94 9.54 -16.95
C GLY A 431 6.55 10.81 -17.70
N ALA A 432 6.17 10.68 -18.97
CA ALA A 432 5.67 11.79 -19.77
C ALA A 432 4.37 12.36 -19.20
N PHE A 433 3.45 11.50 -18.78
CA PHE A 433 2.21 11.87 -18.11
C PHE A 433 2.48 12.65 -16.81
N ALA A 434 3.36 12.14 -15.94
CA ALA A 434 3.67 12.80 -14.67
C ALA A 434 4.28 14.20 -14.88
N ALA A 435 5.14 14.37 -15.89
CA ALA A 435 5.68 15.67 -16.27
C ALA A 435 4.58 16.62 -16.78
N GLN A 436 3.67 16.13 -17.60
CA GLN A 436 2.54 16.92 -18.12
C GLN A 436 1.57 17.34 -17.01
N ALA A 437 1.21 16.43 -16.10
CA ALA A 437 0.33 16.71 -14.97
C ALA A 437 0.90 17.82 -14.07
N ARG A 438 2.20 17.74 -13.74
CA ARG A 438 2.90 18.79 -12.97
C ARG A 438 2.89 20.14 -13.68
N ARG A 439 3.16 20.17 -14.99
CA ARG A 439 3.11 21.40 -15.79
C ARG A 439 1.72 22.02 -15.81
N LYS A 440 0.66 21.22 -16.05
CA LYS A 440 -0.73 21.70 -16.01
C LYS A 440 -1.08 22.29 -14.64
N ALA A 441 -0.71 21.62 -13.56
CA ALA A 441 -0.98 22.09 -12.20
C ALA A 441 -0.23 23.39 -11.88
N GLU A 442 1.02 23.52 -12.33
CA GLU A 442 1.81 24.76 -12.18
C GLU A 442 1.17 25.92 -12.95
N GLN A 443 0.77 25.70 -14.20
CA GLN A 443 0.07 26.71 -15.02
C GLN A 443 -1.23 27.17 -14.35
N SER A 444 -2.05 26.26 -13.84
CA SER A 444 -3.27 26.60 -13.11
C SER A 444 -2.98 27.42 -11.85
N ARG A 445 -1.93 27.07 -11.10
CA ARG A 445 -1.52 27.83 -9.90
C ARG A 445 -1.01 29.23 -10.23
N VAL A 446 -0.27 29.38 -11.33
CA VAL A 446 0.18 30.69 -11.81
C VAL A 446 -1.01 31.54 -12.23
N ARG A 447 -1.96 30.98 -12.98
CA ARG A 447 -3.21 31.66 -13.38
C ARG A 447 -4.03 32.13 -12.18
N GLU A 448 -4.21 31.28 -11.16
CA GLU A 448 -4.95 31.63 -9.94
C GLU A 448 -4.26 32.73 -9.13
N LYS A 449 -2.92 32.74 -9.09
CA LYS A 449 -2.17 33.84 -8.46
C LYS A 449 -2.32 35.14 -9.23
N LEU A 450 -2.21 35.09 -10.56
CA LEU A 450 -2.39 36.26 -11.42
C LEU A 450 -3.80 36.83 -11.28
N SER A 451 -4.83 35.99 -11.28
CA SER A 451 -6.23 36.44 -11.12
C SER A 451 -6.44 37.14 -9.78
N LYS A 452 -5.85 36.63 -8.70
CA LYS A 452 -5.89 37.25 -7.36
C LYS A 452 -5.18 38.59 -7.30
N VAL A 453 -4.07 38.75 -8.04
CA VAL A 453 -3.34 40.02 -8.14
C VAL A 453 -4.14 41.04 -8.95
N THR A 454 -4.73 40.62 -10.08
CA THR A 454 -5.58 41.51 -10.90
C THR A 454 -6.88 41.91 -10.21
N SER A 455 -7.48 41.03 -9.38
CA SER A 455 -8.68 41.36 -8.59
C SER A 455 -8.38 42.20 -7.35
N ALA A 456 -7.11 42.34 -6.97
CA ALA A 456 -6.66 43.10 -5.79
C ALA A 456 -6.14 44.51 -6.13
N GLN A 457 -6.24 44.96 -7.39
CA GLN A 457 -5.99 46.37 -7.71
C GLN A 457 -7.16 47.23 -7.19
N PRO A 458 -6.90 48.26 -6.36
CA PRO A 458 -7.94 49.13 -5.84
C PRO A 458 -8.55 49.98 -6.98
N ARG A 459 -9.87 50.16 -6.93
CA ARG A 459 -10.60 51.14 -7.76
C ARG A 459 -10.23 52.56 -7.38
#